data_AF-A0AA36C6F9-F1
#
_entry.id   AF-A0AA36C6F9-F1
#
_cell.length_a   1.000
_cell.length_b   1.000
_cell.length_c   1.000
_cell.angle_alpha   90.00
_cell.angle_beta   90.00
_cell.angle_gamma   90.00
#
_symmetry.space_group_name_H-M   'P 1'
#
loop_
_entity.id
_entity.type
_entity.pdbx_description
1 polymer ?
#
loop_
_entity_poly.entity_id
_entity_poly.type
_entity_poly.pdbx_seq_one_letter_code
_entity_poly.pdbx_strand_id
1 'polypeptide(L)'
;MEAFFWLYLSSAALLYIVSGSLLLATIIQLRLREKYSVFAVKFLIDLITASSLLVMAFLDKEDEKQCGIVQVISSSVPLVQCLLLMCEVIDWSLAAFSPIYFHQSSLFCRILPFLIGALFSVIIMACLVVIDIETDGSCVADANTAILTAYDMTLILAVACAVVLGVLLKKQLNSAFFRPVVFHFVATILLLIAPITVVIVLKYNHLHGSRLACDITNMMVFVHSIVHSGYFIYNHEDVRQGLIATFCKCRVLTAIRRRSCVAQLYTCVFCRNV
;
A
#
# COMPACT_ATOMS: atom_id res chain seq x y z
N MET A 1 -0.21 -9.05 -23.66
CA MET A 1 0.74 -9.39 -22.58
C MET A 1 1.76 -8.30 -22.33
N GLU A 2 2.48 -7.82 -23.36
CA GLU A 2 3.56 -6.82 -23.18
C GLU A 2 3.12 -5.50 -22.53
N ALA A 3 1.91 -4.99 -22.83
CA ALA A 3 1.43 -3.76 -22.22
C ALA A 3 1.29 -3.87 -20.69
N PHE A 4 0.75 -4.99 -20.19
CA PHE A 4 0.63 -5.22 -18.75
C PHE A 4 1.98 -5.44 -18.08
N PHE A 5 2.93 -6.10 -18.76
CA PHE A 5 4.31 -6.21 -18.27
C PHE A 5 4.92 -4.84 -17.97
N TRP A 6 4.90 -3.93 -18.95
CA TRP A 6 5.44 -2.57 -18.76
C TRP A 6 4.65 -1.75 -17.75
N LEU A 7 3.33 -1.92 -17.68
CA LEU A 7 2.49 -1.28 -16.66
C LEU A 7 2.85 -1.75 -15.26
N TYR A 8 2.98 -3.07 -15.01
CA TYR A 8 3.40 -3.58 -13.70
C TYR A 8 4.80 -3.10 -13.33
N LEU A 9 5.75 -3.17 -14.25
CA LEU A 9 7.13 -2.78 -14.00
C LEU A 9 7.25 -1.28 -13.66
N SER A 10 6.63 -0.42 -14.47
CA SER A 10 6.63 1.02 -14.24
C SER A 10 5.88 1.41 -12.96
N SER A 11 4.76 0.73 -12.68
CA SER A 11 3.97 0.95 -11.47
C SER A 11 4.73 0.53 -10.21
N ALA A 12 5.35 -0.66 -10.23
CA ALA A 12 6.20 -1.13 -9.13
C ALA A 12 7.34 -0.15 -8.88
N ALA A 13 8.08 0.26 -9.93
CA ALA A 13 9.18 1.21 -9.81
C ALA A 13 8.72 2.55 -9.22
N LEU A 14 7.58 3.09 -9.67
CA LEU A 14 7.04 4.34 -9.17
C LEU A 14 6.64 4.22 -7.68
N LEU A 15 5.99 3.12 -7.28
CA LEU A 15 5.60 2.90 -5.89
C LEU A 15 6.82 2.72 -4.97
N TYR A 16 7.86 2.01 -5.43
CA TYR A 16 9.13 1.93 -4.71
C TYR A 16 9.76 3.29 -4.49
N ILE A 17 9.78 4.14 -5.52
CA ILE A 17 10.36 5.48 -5.43
C ILE A 17 9.56 6.33 -4.43
N VAL A 18 8.24 6.41 -4.58
CA VAL A 18 7.39 7.28 -3.75
C VAL A 18 7.34 6.79 -2.30
N SER A 19 6.91 5.55 -2.08
CA SER A 19 6.73 5.01 -0.73
C SER A 19 8.07 4.74 -0.04
N GLY A 20 9.11 4.34 -0.80
CA GLY A 20 10.46 4.19 -0.27
C GLY A 20 11.08 5.52 0.18
N SER A 21 10.87 6.60 -0.59
CA SER A 21 11.31 7.94 -0.19
C SER A 21 10.63 8.42 1.08
N LEU A 22 9.31 8.21 1.18
CA LEU A 22 8.51 8.56 2.35
C LEU A 22 8.92 7.78 3.60
N LEU A 23 9.11 6.47 3.45
CA LEU A 23 9.58 5.60 4.53
C LEU A 23 10.97 6.04 5.01
N LEU A 24 11.90 6.26 4.09
CA LEU A 24 13.25 6.70 4.40
C LEU A 24 13.26 8.05 5.13
N ALA A 25 12.48 9.03 4.66
CA ALA A 25 12.36 10.33 5.32
C ALA A 25 11.77 10.20 6.73
N THR A 26 10.76 9.34 6.91
CA THR A 26 10.15 9.07 8.23
C THR A 26 11.14 8.39 9.18
N ILE A 27 12.01 7.51 8.68
CA ILE A 27 13.05 6.87 9.49
C ILE A 27 14.15 7.87 9.86
N ILE A 28 14.65 8.67 8.92
CA ILE A 28 15.81 9.55 9.15
C ILE A 28 15.44 10.79 9.97
N GLN A 29 14.27 11.39 9.73
CA GLN A 29 13.87 12.63 10.39
C GLN A 29 13.11 12.32 11.68
N LEU A 30 13.73 12.62 12.83
CA LEU A 30 13.17 12.33 14.15
C LEU A 30 11.78 12.97 14.37
N ARG A 31 11.59 14.20 13.88
CA ARG A 31 10.31 14.91 13.90
C ARG A 31 9.21 14.23 13.09
N LEU A 32 9.55 13.64 11.93
CA LEU A 32 8.58 12.88 11.14
C LEU A 32 8.27 11.54 11.79
N ARG A 33 9.27 10.89 12.39
CA ARG A 33 9.08 9.61 13.09
C ARG A 33 8.05 9.73 14.22
N GLU A 34 8.14 10.77 15.04
CA GLU A 34 7.22 10.96 16.17
C GLU A 34 5.77 11.17 15.71
N LYS A 35 5.58 11.95 14.63
CA LYS A 35 4.25 12.35 14.15
C LYS A 35 3.62 11.36 13.16
N TYR A 36 4.43 10.64 12.40
CA TYR A 36 3.99 9.82 11.26
C TYR A 36 4.49 8.37 11.30
N SER A 37 4.99 7.88 12.44
CA SER A 37 5.40 6.46 12.59
C SER A 37 4.35 5.45 12.15
N VAL A 38 3.07 5.80 12.29
CA VAL A 38 1.93 4.97 11.81
C VAL A 38 1.91 4.87 10.29
N PHE A 39 2.10 5.99 9.59
CA PHE A 39 2.15 6.01 8.14
C PHE A 39 3.38 5.27 7.60
N ALA A 40 4.43 5.06 8.41
CA ALA A 40 5.55 4.21 8.03
C ALA A 40 5.13 2.77 7.73
N VAL A 41 4.15 2.23 8.46
CA VAL A 41 3.61 0.90 8.15
C VAL A 41 2.85 0.91 6.83
N LYS A 42 2.07 1.95 6.57
CA LYS A 42 1.41 2.10 5.26
C LYS A 42 2.42 2.12 4.12
N PHE A 43 3.50 2.89 4.25
CA PHE A 43 4.56 2.93 3.24
C PHE A 43 5.25 1.57 3.09
N LEU A 44 5.43 0.80 4.18
CA LEU A 44 5.95 -0.55 4.12
C LEU A 44 5.02 -1.49 3.33
N ILE A 45 3.71 -1.43 3.58
CA ILE A 45 2.73 -2.23 2.83
C ILE A 45 2.69 -1.81 1.35
N ASP A 46 2.84 -0.53 1.05
CA ASP A 46 2.97 -0.07 -0.34
C ASP A 46 4.24 -0.64 -1.00
N LEU A 47 5.36 -0.77 -0.27
CA LEU A 47 6.55 -1.46 -0.78
C LEU A 47 6.32 -2.96 -1.00
N ILE A 48 5.55 -3.63 -0.14
CA ILE A 48 5.14 -5.03 -0.35
C ILE A 48 4.23 -5.15 -1.57
N THR A 49 3.33 -4.19 -1.76
CA THR A 49 2.46 -4.08 -2.94
C THR A 49 3.32 -3.90 -4.19
N ALA A 50 4.36 -3.05 -4.14
CA ALA A 50 5.30 -2.85 -5.24
C ALA A 50 6.06 -4.15 -5.58
N SER A 51 6.55 -4.88 -4.57
CA SER A 51 7.17 -6.19 -4.75
C SER A 51 6.21 -7.17 -5.42
N SER A 52 4.94 -7.15 -5.01
CA SER A 52 3.90 -8.04 -5.55
C SER A 52 3.60 -7.73 -7.01
N LEU A 53 3.52 -6.45 -7.39
CA LEU A 53 3.38 -6.03 -8.80
C LEU A 53 4.61 -6.42 -9.63
N LEU A 54 5.80 -6.32 -9.07
CA LEU A 54 7.03 -6.74 -9.75
C LEU A 54 7.00 -8.25 -10.03
N VAL A 55 6.65 -9.08 -9.04
CA VAL A 55 6.48 -10.52 -9.22
C VAL A 55 5.43 -10.81 -10.29
N MET A 56 4.28 -10.14 -10.26
CA MET A 56 3.22 -10.26 -11.27
C MET A 56 3.66 -9.90 -12.69
N ALA A 57 4.69 -9.05 -12.86
CA ALA A 57 5.26 -8.75 -14.17
C ALA A 57 6.05 -9.93 -14.74
N PHE A 58 6.71 -10.73 -13.89
CA PHE A 58 7.59 -11.82 -14.31
C PHE A 58 6.92 -13.20 -14.31
N LEU A 59 5.74 -13.33 -13.72
CA LEU A 59 4.98 -14.58 -13.77
C LEU A 59 4.32 -14.75 -15.13
N ASP A 60 4.46 -15.96 -15.68
CA ASP A 60 3.71 -16.38 -16.86
C ASP A 60 2.27 -16.70 -16.43
N LYS A 61 1.32 -15.90 -16.91
CA LYS A 61 -0.10 -16.05 -16.58
C LYS A 61 -0.77 -17.19 -17.35
N GLU A 62 -0.12 -17.71 -18.39
CA GLU A 62 -0.61 -18.84 -19.17
C GLU A 62 -0.14 -20.18 -18.60
N ASP A 63 0.91 -20.18 -17.77
CA ASP A 63 1.36 -21.36 -17.04
C ASP A 63 0.43 -21.68 -15.86
N GLU A 64 -0.25 -22.83 -15.93
CA GLU A 64 -1.16 -23.30 -14.88
C GLU A 64 -0.48 -23.40 -13.51
N LYS A 65 0.82 -23.72 -13.46
CA LYS A 65 1.58 -23.82 -12.22
C LYS A 65 1.78 -22.47 -11.54
N GLN A 66 1.86 -21.39 -12.31
CA GLN A 66 2.08 -20.03 -11.81
C GLN A 66 0.78 -19.27 -11.61
N CYS A 67 -0.29 -19.70 -12.25
CA CYS A 67 -1.60 -19.04 -12.20
C CYS A 67 -2.19 -19.00 -10.79
N GLY A 68 -1.97 -20.02 -9.96
CA GLY A 68 -2.36 -19.99 -8.53
C GLY A 68 -1.68 -18.84 -7.77
N ILE A 69 -0.37 -18.64 -7.97
CA ILE A 69 0.41 -17.56 -7.34
C ILE A 69 -0.13 -16.19 -7.75
N VAL A 70 -0.45 -16.02 -9.04
CA VAL A 70 -1.05 -14.78 -9.58
C VAL A 70 -2.38 -14.47 -8.89
N GLN A 71 -3.22 -15.48 -8.63
CA GLN A 71 -4.49 -15.29 -7.95
C GLN A 71 -4.31 -14.94 -6.47
N VAL A 72 -3.37 -15.57 -5.76
CA VAL A 72 -3.01 -15.23 -4.36
C VAL A 72 -2.63 -13.78 -4.25
N ILE A 73 -1.71 -13.34 -5.12
CA ILE A 73 -1.20 -11.96 -5.09
C ILE A 73 -2.35 -10.99 -5.39
N SER A 74 -3.17 -11.29 -6.40
CA SER A 74 -4.26 -10.42 -6.84
C SER A 74 -5.38 -10.27 -5.80
N SER A 75 -5.63 -11.29 -4.98
CA SER A 75 -6.65 -11.21 -3.93
C SER A 75 -6.11 -10.66 -2.61
N SER A 76 -4.84 -10.93 -2.27
CA SER A 76 -4.23 -10.49 -1.01
C SER A 76 -3.90 -9.00 -1.02
N VAL A 77 -3.37 -8.46 -2.12
CA VAL A 77 -2.98 -7.04 -2.23
C VAL A 77 -4.15 -6.08 -1.93
N PRO A 78 -5.33 -6.20 -2.58
CA PRO A 78 -6.48 -5.35 -2.28
C PRO A 78 -6.93 -5.48 -0.83
N LEU A 79 -6.89 -6.69 -0.27
CA LEU A 79 -7.29 -6.96 1.10
C LEU A 79 -6.39 -6.24 2.10
N VAL A 80 -5.06 -6.34 1.96
CA VAL A 80 -4.11 -5.66 2.87
C VAL A 80 -4.32 -4.14 2.81
N GLN A 81 -4.50 -3.59 1.61
CA GLN A 81 -4.75 -2.16 1.42
C GLN A 81 -6.07 -1.72 2.05
N CYS A 82 -7.13 -2.54 1.94
CA CYS A 82 -8.42 -2.27 2.55
C CYS A 82 -8.38 -2.35 4.08
N LEU A 83 -7.61 -3.29 4.64
CA LEU A 83 -7.40 -3.38 6.09
C LEU A 83 -6.71 -2.12 6.61
N LEU A 84 -5.66 -1.64 5.95
CA LEU A 84 -5.02 -0.38 6.32
C LEU A 84 -5.98 0.81 6.25
N LEU A 85 -6.82 0.87 5.22
CA LEU A 85 -7.86 1.89 5.09
C LEU A 85 -8.83 1.83 6.28
N MET A 86 -9.26 0.64 6.69
CA MET A 86 -10.13 0.47 7.87
C MET A 86 -9.47 1.01 9.13
N CYS A 87 -8.17 0.79 9.31
CA CYS A 87 -7.41 1.29 10.46
C CYS A 87 -7.40 2.82 10.49
N GLU A 88 -7.18 3.46 9.34
CA GLU A 88 -7.19 4.91 9.18
C GLU A 88 -8.58 5.50 9.45
N VAL A 89 -9.63 4.86 8.93
CA VAL A 89 -11.03 5.27 9.15
C VAL A 89 -11.43 5.16 10.63
N ILE A 90 -10.97 4.13 11.33
CA ILE A 90 -11.22 3.99 12.77
C ILE A 90 -10.48 5.06 13.57
N ASP A 91 -9.23 5.36 13.23
CA ASP A 91 -8.48 6.43 13.91
C ASP A 91 -9.17 7.79 13.75
N TRP A 92 -9.65 8.11 12.54
CA TRP A 92 -10.44 9.33 12.31
C TRP A 92 -11.78 9.31 13.03
N SER A 93 -12.42 8.15 13.14
CA SER A 93 -13.64 7.98 13.91
C SER A 93 -13.40 8.26 15.40
N LEU A 94 -12.32 7.73 15.97
CA LEU A 94 -11.94 8.00 17.35
C LEU A 94 -11.62 9.48 17.56
N ALA A 95 -10.92 10.13 16.62
CA ALA A 95 -10.66 11.56 16.67
C ALA A 95 -11.96 12.40 16.63
N ALA A 96 -12.93 12.00 15.80
CA ALA A 96 -14.16 12.76 15.59
C ALA A 96 -15.28 12.49 16.62
N PHE A 97 -15.30 11.32 17.24
CA PHE A 97 -16.35 10.91 18.19
C PHE A 97 -15.87 10.82 19.64
N SER A 98 -14.58 10.53 19.86
CA SER A 98 -14.01 10.28 21.19
C SER A 98 -12.69 11.05 21.43
N PRO A 99 -12.68 12.40 21.29
CA PRO A 99 -11.46 13.20 21.31
C PRO A 99 -10.68 13.11 22.64
N ILE A 100 -11.36 12.93 23.77
CA ILE A 100 -10.71 12.80 25.09
C ILE A 100 -9.84 11.54 25.15
N TYR A 101 -10.38 10.40 24.72
CA TYR A 101 -9.64 9.13 24.64
C TYR A 101 -8.51 9.20 23.60
N PHE A 102 -8.75 9.90 22.50
CA PHE A 102 -7.76 10.11 21.43
C PHE A 102 -6.52 10.86 21.93
N HIS A 103 -6.68 11.88 22.79
CA HIS A 103 -5.57 12.65 23.35
C HIS A 103 -4.83 11.95 24.49
N GLN A 104 -5.50 11.08 25.26
CA GLN A 104 -4.89 10.35 26.37
C GLN A 104 -4.10 9.11 25.92
N SER A 105 -4.47 8.52 24.78
CA SER A 105 -3.86 7.28 24.29
C SER A 105 -2.63 7.57 23.41
N SER A 106 -1.53 6.86 23.67
CA SER A 106 -0.37 6.93 22.78
C SER A 106 -0.76 6.47 21.36
N LEU A 107 -0.12 7.06 20.35
CA LEU A 107 -0.34 6.71 18.94
C LEU A 107 -0.09 5.20 18.72
N PHE A 108 0.98 4.67 19.34
CA PHE A 108 1.34 3.26 19.23
C PHE A 108 0.27 2.33 19.83
N CYS A 109 -0.27 2.62 21.01
CA CYS A 109 -1.32 1.78 21.62
C CYS A 109 -2.63 1.80 20.83
N ARG A 110 -2.92 2.88 20.09
CA ARG A 110 -4.10 2.97 19.24
C ARG A 110 -3.96 2.17 17.95
N ILE A 111 -2.77 2.14 17.35
CA ILE A 111 -2.51 1.44 16.08
C ILE A 111 -2.06 -0.02 16.26
N LEU A 112 -1.51 -0.40 17.41
CA LEU A 112 -1.03 -1.76 17.66
C LEU A 112 -2.07 -2.87 17.41
N PRO A 113 -3.35 -2.76 17.85
CA PRO A 113 -4.36 -3.79 17.57
C PRO A 113 -4.62 -3.96 16.08
N PHE A 114 -4.49 -2.87 15.32
CA PHE A 114 -4.69 -2.83 13.89
C PHE A 114 -3.53 -3.43 13.10
N LEU A 115 -2.29 -3.20 13.55
CA LEU A 115 -1.10 -3.86 13.00
C LEU A 115 -1.17 -5.37 13.20
N ILE A 116 -1.57 -5.78 14.40
CA ILE A 116 -1.75 -7.18 14.75
C ILE A 116 -2.88 -7.80 13.89
N GLY A 117 -4.02 -7.11 13.76
CA GLY A 117 -5.14 -7.54 12.92
C GLY A 117 -4.78 -7.65 11.43
N ALA A 118 -4.03 -6.68 10.90
CA ALA A 118 -3.53 -6.71 9.52
C ALA A 118 -2.54 -7.85 9.29
N LEU A 119 -1.64 -8.12 10.24
CA LEU A 119 -0.71 -9.24 10.15
C LEU A 119 -1.45 -10.59 10.15
N PHE A 120 -2.38 -10.78 11.09
CA PHE A 120 -3.13 -12.04 11.18
C PHE A 120 -4.03 -12.28 9.97
N SER A 121 -4.70 -11.25 9.45
CA SER A 121 -5.53 -11.39 8.26
C SER A 121 -4.71 -11.70 7.00
N VAL A 122 -3.51 -11.12 6.85
CA VAL A 122 -2.60 -11.50 5.75
C VAL A 122 -2.15 -12.95 5.88
N ILE A 123 -1.78 -13.39 7.08
CA ILE A 123 -1.35 -14.77 7.33
C ILE A 123 -2.49 -15.75 7.04
N ILE A 124 -3.68 -15.49 7.58
CA ILE A 124 -4.85 -16.36 7.39
C ILE A 124 -5.19 -16.47 5.90
N MET A 125 -5.13 -15.36 5.17
CA MET A 125 -5.45 -15.36 3.75
C MET A 125 -4.36 -16.02 2.90
N ALA A 126 -3.09 -15.84 3.24
CA ALA A 126 -2.01 -16.58 2.60
C ALA A 126 -2.20 -18.10 2.82
N CYS A 127 -2.53 -18.52 4.04
CA CYS A 127 -2.80 -19.92 4.35
C CYS A 127 -4.02 -20.45 3.58
N LEU A 128 -5.13 -19.71 3.54
CA LEU A 128 -6.34 -20.14 2.86
C LEU A 128 -6.13 -20.29 1.35
N VAL A 129 -5.34 -19.41 0.72
CA VAL A 129 -5.09 -19.53 -0.72
C VAL A 129 -4.05 -20.63 -1.02
N VAL A 130 -3.06 -20.86 -0.16
CA VAL A 130 -2.14 -22.00 -0.31
C VAL A 130 -2.90 -23.32 -0.24
N ILE A 131 -3.83 -23.45 0.70
CA ILE A 131 -4.67 -24.66 0.84
C ILE A 131 -5.55 -24.84 -0.42
N ASP A 132 -6.15 -23.78 -0.95
CA ASP A 132 -7.02 -23.83 -2.13
C ASP A 132 -6.27 -24.20 -3.44
N ILE A 133 -4.98 -23.83 -3.54
CA ILE A 133 -4.12 -24.18 -4.69
C ILE A 133 -3.70 -25.65 -4.67
N GLU A 134 -3.57 -26.26 -3.49
CA GLU A 134 -3.16 -27.66 -3.37
C GLU A 134 -4.31 -28.64 -3.64
N THR A 135 -5.57 -28.20 -3.60
CA THR A 135 -6.73 -29.10 -3.55
C THR A 135 -7.39 -29.46 -4.89
N ASP A 136 -7.40 -28.65 -5.95
CA ASP A 136 -8.07 -29.01 -7.21
C ASP A 136 -7.55 -28.26 -8.46
N GLY A 137 -7.90 -28.77 -9.64
CA GLY A 137 -7.31 -28.49 -10.97
C GLY A 137 -7.41 -27.06 -11.54
N SER A 138 -7.23 -26.98 -12.87
CA SER A 138 -6.88 -25.76 -13.64
C SER A 138 -7.38 -24.42 -13.06
N CYS A 139 -6.44 -23.49 -12.86
CA CYS A 139 -6.63 -22.11 -12.35
C CYS A 139 -7.71 -21.26 -13.08
N VAL A 140 -8.20 -21.75 -14.22
CA VAL A 140 -9.15 -21.07 -15.12
C VAL A 140 -10.60 -21.47 -14.88
N ALA A 141 -10.82 -22.70 -14.40
CA ALA A 141 -12.14 -23.32 -14.42
C ALA A 141 -12.83 -23.30 -13.06
N ASP A 142 -12.08 -23.38 -11.96
CA ASP A 142 -12.70 -23.47 -10.65
C ASP A 142 -12.91 -22.11 -10.00
N ALA A 143 -14.14 -21.91 -9.52
CA ALA A 143 -14.48 -20.89 -8.56
C ALA A 143 -13.82 -21.27 -7.23
N ASN A 144 -12.49 -21.09 -7.17
CA ASN A 144 -11.67 -21.26 -5.99
C ASN A 144 -12.31 -20.48 -4.83
N THR A 145 -12.94 -21.23 -3.94
CA THR A 145 -13.86 -20.67 -2.94
C THR A 145 -13.14 -19.72 -2.00
N ALA A 146 -11.86 -19.97 -1.71
CA ALA A 146 -11.07 -19.10 -0.85
C ALA A 146 -10.70 -17.79 -1.55
N ILE A 147 -10.35 -17.81 -2.84
CA ILE A 147 -10.03 -16.60 -3.60
C ILE A 147 -11.28 -15.72 -3.76
N LEU A 148 -12.44 -16.32 -4.03
CA LEU A 148 -13.69 -15.55 -4.13
C LEU A 148 -14.06 -14.96 -2.77
N THR A 149 -13.94 -15.75 -1.70
CA THR A 149 -14.13 -15.28 -0.31
C THR A 149 -13.19 -14.11 0.03
N ALA A 150 -11.95 -14.11 -0.46
CA ALA A 150 -11.00 -13.02 -0.28
C ALA A 150 -11.54 -11.69 -0.86
N TYR A 151 -12.06 -11.73 -2.08
CA TYR A 151 -12.64 -10.56 -2.74
C TYR A 151 -13.92 -10.12 -2.03
N ASP A 152 -14.78 -11.05 -1.63
CA ASP A 152 -16.02 -10.75 -0.90
C ASP A 152 -15.72 -10.07 0.43
N MET A 153 -14.76 -10.58 1.20
CA MET A 153 -14.30 -9.96 2.46
C MET A 153 -13.71 -8.58 2.21
N THR A 154 -12.91 -8.41 1.16
CA THR A 154 -12.35 -7.10 0.80
C THR A 154 -13.46 -6.11 0.46
N LEU A 155 -14.47 -6.52 -0.31
CA LEU A 155 -15.61 -5.67 -0.66
C LEU A 155 -16.41 -5.25 0.58
N ILE A 156 -16.71 -6.20 1.48
CA ILE A 156 -17.42 -5.93 2.74
C ILE A 156 -16.67 -4.88 3.56
N LEU A 157 -15.35 -5.05 3.72
CA LEU A 157 -14.50 -4.10 4.43
C LEU A 157 -14.49 -2.72 3.76
N ALA A 158 -14.36 -2.67 2.43
CA ALA A 158 -14.30 -1.42 1.68
C ALA A 158 -15.63 -0.65 1.78
N VAL A 159 -16.77 -1.35 1.67
CA VAL A 159 -18.11 -0.78 1.84
C VAL A 159 -18.29 -0.26 3.27
N ALA A 160 -17.87 -1.02 4.29
CA ALA A 160 -17.93 -0.58 5.67
C ALA A 160 -17.10 0.71 5.88
N CYS A 161 -15.89 0.77 5.32
CA CYS A 161 -15.05 1.98 5.34
C CYS A 161 -15.74 3.17 4.67
N ALA A 162 -16.32 2.98 3.49
CA ALA A 162 -17.03 4.03 2.77
C ALA A 162 -18.26 4.54 3.55
N VAL A 163 -19.02 3.65 4.18
CA VAL A 163 -20.17 4.04 5.04
C VAL A 163 -19.70 4.91 6.21
N VAL A 164 -18.66 4.49 6.94
CA VAL A 164 -18.13 5.26 8.07
C VAL A 164 -17.57 6.61 7.61
N LEU A 165 -16.84 6.64 6.48
CA LEU A 165 -16.39 7.89 5.86
C LEU A 165 -17.56 8.81 5.51
N GLY A 166 -18.64 8.28 4.95
CA GLY A 166 -19.87 9.04 4.66
C GLY A 166 -20.51 9.64 5.93
N VAL A 167 -20.53 8.88 7.03
CA VAL A 167 -20.99 9.38 8.34
C VAL A 167 -20.07 10.49 8.85
N LEU A 168 -18.75 10.34 8.73
CA LEU A 168 -17.77 11.35 9.09
C LEU A 168 -17.95 12.63 8.28
N LEU A 169 -18.17 12.53 6.96
CA LEU A 169 -18.46 13.66 6.08
C LEU A 169 -19.66 14.46 6.57
N LYS A 170 -20.77 13.78 6.86
CA LYS A 170 -21.99 14.44 7.35
C LYS A 170 -21.73 15.24 8.65
N LYS A 171 -20.87 14.72 9.53
CA LYS A 171 -20.57 15.37 10.82
C LYS A 171 -19.54 16.50 10.72
N GLN A 172 -18.64 16.44 9.74
CA GLN A 172 -17.44 17.29 9.64
C GLN A 172 -17.47 18.29 8.45
N LEU A 173 -18.65 18.60 7.90
CA LEU A 173 -18.81 19.45 6.70
C LEU A 173 -18.08 20.80 6.74
N ASN A 174 -17.87 21.38 7.94
CA ASN A 174 -17.22 22.69 8.13
C ASN A 174 -15.81 22.60 8.75
N SER A 175 -15.22 21.42 8.87
CA SER A 175 -13.90 21.27 9.51
C SER A 175 -12.76 21.11 8.51
N ALA A 176 -11.53 21.33 8.99
CA ALA A 176 -10.31 21.07 8.22
C ALA A 176 -10.19 19.58 7.78
N PHE A 177 -10.92 18.67 8.42
CA PHE A 177 -10.95 17.24 8.08
C PHE A 177 -11.86 16.92 6.89
N PHE A 178 -12.74 17.84 6.46
CA PHE A 178 -13.65 17.60 5.35
C PHE A 178 -12.93 17.17 4.07
N ARG A 179 -11.93 17.94 3.62
CA ARG A 179 -11.21 17.65 2.37
C ARG A 179 -10.49 16.29 2.39
N PRO A 180 -9.72 15.94 3.43
CA PRO A 180 -9.16 14.60 3.58
C PRO A 180 -10.20 13.48 3.52
N VAL A 181 -11.30 13.62 4.26
CA VAL A 181 -12.33 12.56 4.31
C VAL A 181 -13.04 12.42 2.97
N VAL A 182 -13.34 13.52 2.25
CA VAL A 182 -13.97 13.47 0.92
C VAL A 182 -13.06 12.73 -0.06
N PHE A 183 -11.78 13.09 -0.07
CA PHE A 183 -10.81 12.46 -0.95
C PHE A 183 -10.74 10.94 -0.73
N HIS A 184 -10.64 10.50 0.53
CA HIS A 184 -10.61 9.06 0.85
C HIS A 184 -11.92 8.37 0.51
N PHE A 185 -13.07 9.02 0.73
CA PHE A 185 -14.37 8.47 0.36
C PHE A 185 -14.47 8.23 -1.16
N VAL A 186 -14.13 9.22 -1.97
CA VAL A 186 -14.17 9.11 -3.44
C VAL A 186 -13.15 8.09 -3.95
N ALA A 187 -11.93 8.11 -3.42
CA ALA A 187 -10.89 7.14 -3.79
C ALA A 187 -11.30 5.70 -3.44
N THR A 188 -11.92 5.48 -2.28
CA THR A 188 -12.42 4.16 -1.86
C THR A 188 -13.49 3.64 -2.81
N ILE A 189 -14.43 4.49 -3.22
CA ILE A 189 -15.50 4.07 -4.14
C ILE A 189 -14.93 3.71 -5.52
N LEU A 190 -14.13 4.61 -6.09
CA LEU A 190 -13.69 4.49 -7.49
C LEU A 190 -12.54 3.50 -7.68
N LEU A 191 -11.62 3.40 -6.72
CA LEU A 191 -10.38 2.63 -6.88
C LEU A 191 -10.36 1.32 -6.10
N LEU A 192 -11.34 1.08 -5.23
CA LEU A 192 -11.48 -0.19 -4.49
C LEU A 192 -12.85 -0.83 -4.74
N ILE A 193 -13.96 -0.21 -4.33
CA ILE A 193 -15.29 -0.83 -4.39
C ILE A 193 -15.69 -1.19 -5.82
N ALA A 194 -15.64 -0.22 -6.73
CA ALA A 194 -16.02 -0.44 -8.13
C ALA A 194 -15.22 -1.57 -8.82
N PRO A 195 -13.87 -1.56 -8.84
CA PRO A 195 -13.11 -2.62 -9.49
C PRO A 195 -13.31 -4.01 -8.85
N ILE A 196 -13.34 -4.08 -7.51
CA ILE A 196 -13.54 -5.36 -6.80
C ILE A 196 -14.93 -5.94 -7.12
N THR A 197 -15.97 -5.10 -7.17
CA THR A 197 -17.32 -5.53 -7.53
C THR A 197 -17.35 -6.11 -8.94
N VAL A 198 -16.64 -5.50 -9.90
CA VAL A 198 -16.53 -6.02 -11.27
C VAL A 198 -15.87 -7.40 -11.29
N VAL A 199 -14.77 -7.59 -10.55
CA VAL A 199 -14.10 -8.91 -10.45
C VAL A 199 -15.04 -9.97 -9.89
N ILE A 200 -15.74 -9.65 -8.81
CA ILE A 200 -16.70 -10.54 -8.15
C ILE A 200 -17.79 -10.96 -9.15
N VAL A 201 -18.45 -9.99 -9.80
CA VAL A 201 -19.52 -10.27 -10.77
C VAL A 201 -19.00 -11.15 -11.91
N LEU A 202 -17.82 -10.87 -12.47
CA LEU A 202 -17.27 -11.66 -13.57
C LEU A 202 -16.87 -13.07 -13.13
N LYS A 203 -16.34 -13.24 -11.92
CA LYS A 203 -15.97 -14.55 -11.36
C LYS A 203 -17.20 -15.40 -11.02
N TYR A 204 -18.21 -14.83 -10.36
CA TYR A 204 -19.46 -15.54 -10.04
C TYR A 204 -20.24 -15.98 -11.29
N ASN A 205 -20.13 -15.25 -12.39
CA ASN A 205 -20.80 -15.60 -13.66
C ASN A 205 -19.90 -16.41 -14.61
N HIS A 206 -18.71 -16.85 -14.19
CA HIS A 206 -17.75 -17.62 -14.99
C HIS A 206 -17.42 -16.97 -16.36
N LEU A 207 -17.34 -15.64 -16.39
CA LEU A 207 -17.09 -14.88 -17.62
C LEU A 207 -15.58 -14.80 -17.92
N HIS A 208 -15.21 -14.96 -19.19
CA HIS A 208 -13.82 -14.94 -19.67
C HIS A 208 -13.06 -13.62 -19.35
N GLY A 209 -13.77 -12.53 -19.05
CA GLY A 209 -13.18 -11.23 -18.68
C GLY A 209 -12.62 -11.15 -17.25
N SER A 210 -12.80 -12.17 -16.42
CA SER A 210 -12.40 -12.15 -14.99
C SER A 210 -10.90 -11.91 -14.78
N ARG A 211 -10.03 -12.48 -15.62
CA ARG A 211 -8.58 -12.26 -15.57
C ARG A 211 -8.20 -10.80 -15.85
N LEU A 212 -8.78 -10.22 -16.89
CA LEU A 212 -8.57 -8.82 -17.23
C LEU A 212 -9.05 -7.90 -16.10
N ALA A 213 -10.19 -8.22 -15.48
CA ALA A 213 -10.70 -7.47 -14.36
C ALA A 213 -9.80 -7.56 -13.12
N CYS A 214 -9.19 -8.72 -12.84
CA CYS A 214 -8.18 -8.84 -11.78
C CYS A 214 -6.98 -7.92 -12.05
N ASP A 215 -6.48 -7.91 -13.30
CA ASP A 215 -5.36 -7.06 -13.69
C ASP A 215 -5.68 -5.57 -13.55
N ILE A 216 -6.87 -5.15 -13.99
CA ILE A 216 -7.38 -3.78 -13.82
C ILE A 216 -7.53 -3.44 -12.33
N THR A 217 -8.06 -4.36 -11.52
CA THR A 217 -8.25 -4.15 -10.08
C THR A 217 -6.91 -3.95 -9.38
N ASN A 218 -5.90 -4.76 -9.69
CA ASN A 218 -4.55 -4.58 -9.17
C ASN A 218 -3.98 -3.20 -9.54
N MET A 219 -4.21 -2.74 -10.77
CA MET A 219 -3.82 -1.39 -11.19
C MET A 219 -4.58 -0.29 -10.45
N MET A 220 -5.88 -0.45 -10.21
CA MET A 220 -6.67 0.53 -9.48
C MET A 220 -6.25 0.62 -8.00
N VAL A 221 -5.95 -0.52 -7.37
CA VAL A 221 -5.38 -0.56 -6.00
C VAL A 221 -4.02 0.13 -5.94
N PHE A 222 -3.19 -0.06 -6.97
CA PHE A 222 -1.93 0.68 -7.10
C PHE A 222 -2.15 2.19 -7.23
N VAL A 223 -3.06 2.61 -8.11
CA VAL A 223 -3.40 4.03 -8.27
C VAL A 223 -3.90 4.60 -6.94
N HIS A 224 -4.70 3.84 -6.19
CA HIS A 224 -5.13 4.22 -4.84
C HIS A 224 -3.94 4.48 -3.90
N SER A 225 -2.95 3.59 -3.85
CA SER A 225 -1.74 3.78 -3.03
C SER A 225 -0.92 5.02 -3.43
N ILE A 226 -0.73 5.26 -4.73
CA ILE A 226 -0.01 6.45 -5.20
C ILE A 226 -0.78 7.73 -4.88
N VAL A 227 -2.08 7.74 -5.18
CA VAL A 227 -2.94 8.91 -4.99
C VAL A 227 -2.99 9.26 -3.51
N HIS A 228 -3.07 8.26 -2.61
CA HIS A 228 -2.94 8.44 -1.17
C HIS A 228 -1.61 9.06 -0.77
N SER A 229 -0.48 8.48 -1.21
CA SER A 229 0.87 9.00 -0.91
C SER A 229 1.07 10.43 -1.44
N GLY A 230 0.58 10.72 -2.64
CA GLY A 230 0.63 12.05 -3.25
C GLY A 230 -0.20 13.06 -2.46
N TYR A 231 -1.42 12.69 -2.06
CA TYR A 231 -2.28 13.53 -1.22
C TYR A 231 -1.66 13.77 0.16
N PHE A 232 -1.00 12.77 0.74
CA PHE A 232 -0.29 12.89 2.00
C PHE A 232 0.86 13.90 1.90
N ILE A 233 1.70 13.82 0.86
CA ILE A 233 2.76 14.78 0.58
C ILE A 233 2.19 16.18 0.36
N TYR A 234 1.10 16.30 -0.39
CA TYR A 234 0.50 17.58 -0.75
C TYR A 234 -0.11 18.31 0.46
N ASN A 235 -0.62 17.61 1.46
CA ASN A 235 -1.23 18.25 2.63
C ASN A 235 -0.26 18.49 3.80
N HIS A 236 0.86 17.78 3.86
CA HIS A 236 1.80 17.86 4.98
C HIS A 236 3.10 18.56 4.59
N GLU A 237 3.21 19.84 4.94
CA GLU A 237 4.40 20.66 4.68
C GLU A 237 5.66 20.11 5.37
N ASP A 238 5.52 19.61 6.60
CA ASP A 238 6.60 18.96 7.34
C ASP A 238 7.13 17.70 6.63
N VAL A 239 6.26 16.93 5.97
CA VAL A 239 6.66 15.79 5.14
C VAL A 239 7.45 16.26 3.92
N ARG A 240 6.99 17.31 3.22
CA ARG A 240 7.73 17.89 2.08
C ARG A 240 9.13 18.36 2.49
N GLN A 241 9.21 19.13 3.57
CA GLN A 241 10.48 19.65 4.09
C GLN A 241 11.38 18.50 4.55
N GLY A 242 10.83 17.48 5.19
CA GLY A 242 11.58 16.30 5.62
C GLY A 242 12.12 15.47 4.45
N LEU A 243 11.36 15.33 3.36
CA LEU A 243 11.82 14.69 2.11
C LEU A 243 13.00 15.47 1.52
N ILE A 244 12.84 16.79 1.32
CA ILE A 244 13.89 17.67 0.79
C ILE A 244 15.14 17.58 1.68
N ALA A 245 14.98 17.70 2.99
CA ALA A 245 16.08 17.63 3.95
C ALA A 245 16.78 16.26 3.92
N THR A 246 16.06 15.17 3.72
CA THR A 246 16.62 13.82 3.65
C THR A 246 17.51 13.67 2.41
N PHE A 247 17.02 14.03 1.23
CA PHE A 247 17.81 13.92 0.00
C PHE A 247 18.93 14.97 -0.09
N CYS A 248 18.73 16.17 0.46
CA CYS A 248 19.78 17.19 0.55
C CYS A 248 20.88 16.81 1.56
N LYS A 249 20.56 16.29 2.76
CA LYS A 249 21.56 15.77 3.71
C LYS A 249 22.30 14.56 3.15
N CYS A 250 21.61 13.64 2.46
CA CYS A 250 22.26 12.52 1.79
C CYS A 250 23.26 12.98 0.73
N ARG A 251 22.97 14.06 -0.02
CA ARG A 251 23.92 14.70 -0.95
C ARG A 251 25.14 15.27 -0.23
N VAL A 252 24.97 15.96 0.90
CA VAL A 252 26.09 16.52 1.67
C VAL A 252 26.97 15.41 2.27
N LEU A 253 26.37 14.37 2.87
CA LEU A 253 27.12 13.24 3.43
C LEU A 253 27.84 12.42 2.37
N THR A 254 27.24 12.21 1.19
CA THR A 254 27.93 11.56 0.06
C THR A 254 29.02 12.43 -0.55
N ALA A 255 28.83 13.77 -0.60
CA ALA A 255 29.87 14.69 -1.05
C ALA A 255 31.06 14.77 -0.08
N ILE A 256 30.80 14.77 1.24
CA ILE A 256 31.85 14.72 2.27
C ILE A 256 32.56 13.37 2.21
N ARG A 257 31.84 12.25 2.11
CA ARG A 257 32.45 10.92 1.96
C ARG A 257 33.27 10.77 0.69
N ARG A 258 32.82 11.35 -0.45
CA ARG A 258 33.64 11.45 -1.68
C ARG A 258 34.88 12.30 -1.47
N ARG A 259 34.79 13.45 -0.78
CA ARG A 259 35.96 14.27 -0.46
C ARG A 259 36.93 13.55 0.48
N SER A 260 36.46 12.79 1.46
CA SER A 260 37.30 11.96 2.34
C SER A 260 37.95 10.78 1.59
N CYS A 261 37.24 10.16 0.65
CA CYS A 261 37.79 9.06 -0.16
C CYS A 261 38.80 9.57 -1.22
N VAL A 262 38.56 10.75 -1.79
CA VAL A 262 39.53 11.46 -2.66
C VAL A 262 40.74 11.96 -1.86
N ALA A 263 40.54 12.49 -0.64
CA ALA A 263 41.63 12.87 0.25
C ALA A 263 42.49 11.68 0.70
N GLN A 264 41.90 10.49 0.86
CA GLN A 264 42.64 9.24 1.09
C GLN A 264 43.43 8.77 -0.15
N LEU A 265 42.94 9.00 -1.37
CA LEU A 265 43.72 8.71 -2.58
C LEU A 265 44.92 9.67 -2.73
N TYR A 266 44.77 10.95 -2.41
CA TYR A 266 45.88 11.91 -2.47
C TYR A 266 46.93 11.71 -1.36
N THR A 267 46.54 11.19 -0.19
CA THR A 267 47.52 10.82 0.86
C THR A 267 48.23 9.49 0.58
N CYS A 268 47.60 8.55 -0.13
CA CYS A 268 48.29 7.31 -0.55
C CYS A 268 49.25 7.47 -1.72
N VAL A 269 49.12 8.51 -2.56
CA VAL A 269 50.07 8.78 -3.66
C VAL A 269 51.28 9.61 -3.18
N PHE A 270 51.15 10.41 -2.12
CA PHE A 270 52.26 11.20 -1.59
C PHE A 270 53.19 10.44 -0.63
N CYS A 271 52.81 9.26 -0.14
CA CYS A 271 53.67 8.41 0.70
C CYS A 271 54.48 7.35 -0.08
N ARG A 272 54.62 7.49 -1.41
CA ARG A 272 55.37 6.53 -2.25
C ARG A 272 56.59 7.12 -2.98
N ASN A 273 56.99 8.36 -2.68
CA ASN A 273 58.16 9.03 -3.28
C ASN A 273 58.98 9.83 -2.25
N VAL A 274 59.25 9.24 -1.08
CA VAL A 274 60.37 9.63 -0.20
C VAL A 274 61.03 8.35 0.30
#